data_AF-A0A2E0V646-F1
#
_entry.id   AF-A0A2E0V646-F1
#
_cell.length_a   1.000
_cell.length_b   1.000
_cell.length_c   1.000
_cell.angle_alpha   90.00
_cell.angle_beta   90.00
_cell.angle_gamma   90.00
#
_symmetry.space_group_name_H-M   'P 1'
#
loop_
_entity.id
_entity.type
_entity.pdbx_description
1 polymer ?
#
loop_
_entity_poly.entity_id
_entity_poly.type
_entity_poly.pdbx_seq_one_letter_code
_entity_poly.pdbx_strand_id
1 'polypeptide(L)'
;MNYADPFSSRFEVFGREHNHRIESINREAIEELRELLKSGCGGDGRVIVLQAPRAGYGKTSVLQSLYRDLGEDHEFVRVRLTGGRTTDAAHVLEYVLQALCEVVSGSTTLTRLDLLSRQILALGLEPLVASGEVPCQDRESALAALRDDPAQTFDFHHDGAATAHWTKSNFEVLGPRLAAELSRASGASLRESSYWVELLFRFAT
;
A
#
# COMPACT_ATOMS: atom_id res chain seq x y z
N MET A 1 60.30 24.85 -7.08
CA MET A 1 59.10 24.60 -6.25
C MET A 1 57.96 24.30 -7.19
N ASN A 2 57.65 23.01 -7.41
CA ASN A 2 56.48 22.60 -8.20
C ASN A 2 55.28 22.56 -7.26
N TYR A 3 54.32 23.45 -7.47
CA TYR A 3 53.01 23.32 -6.86
C TYR A 3 52.29 22.16 -7.55
N ALA A 4 52.02 21.09 -6.81
CA ALA A 4 51.18 20.00 -7.28
C ALA A 4 49.75 20.52 -7.45
N ASP A 5 49.18 20.33 -8.63
CA ASP A 5 47.81 20.69 -8.97
C ASP A 5 46.83 19.92 -8.05
N PRO A 6 46.01 20.60 -7.23
CA PRO A 6 45.07 19.96 -6.30
C PRO A 6 43.91 19.22 -7.00
N PHE A 7 43.82 19.31 -8.33
CA PHE A 7 42.83 18.58 -9.13
C PHE A 7 43.36 17.28 -9.76
N SER A 8 44.67 17.05 -9.73
CA SER A 8 45.29 15.84 -10.30
C SER A 8 44.83 14.54 -9.61
N SER A 9 44.53 14.59 -8.30
CA SER A 9 44.10 13.40 -7.54
C SER A 9 42.61 13.05 -7.67
N ARG A 10 41.80 13.87 -8.37
CA ARG A 10 40.36 13.61 -8.53
C ARG A 10 40.00 12.79 -9.76
N PHE A 11 40.92 12.67 -10.71
CA PHE A 11 40.70 11.93 -11.96
C PHE A 11 41.32 10.52 -11.98
N GLU A 12 42.06 10.11 -10.95
CA GLU A 12 42.60 8.75 -10.80
C GLU A 12 41.56 7.66 -10.46
N VAL A 13 40.26 8.00 -10.49
CA VAL A 13 39.16 7.07 -10.13
C VAL A 13 38.54 6.39 -11.36
N PHE A 14 39.00 6.69 -12.58
CA PHE A 14 38.64 5.90 -13.76
C PHE A 14 39.54 4.67 -13.88
N GLY A 15 39.13 3.56 -13.27
CA GLY A 15 39.81 2.26 -13.43
C GLY A 15 39.87 1.38 -12.19
N ARG A 16 39.38 1.83 -11.02
CA ARG A 16 39.22 0.94 -9.86
C ARG A 16 37.85 0.29 -9.89
N GLU A 17 37.81 -1.04 -9.89
CA GLU A 17 36.60 -1.79 -9.56
C GLU A 17 36.08 -1.29 -8.21
N HIS A 18 34.88 -0.70 -8.22
CA HIS A 18 34.24 -0.17 -7.02
C HIS A 18 33.79 -1.34 -6.14
N ASN A 19 34.69 -1.87 -5.31
CA ASN A 19 34.41 -2.95 -4.36
C ASN A 19 33.60 -2.52 -3.13
N HIS A 20 33.28 -1.22 -3.01
CA HIS A 20 32.25 -0.78 -2.07
C HIS A 20 30.90 -0.81 -2.79
N ARG A 21 30.19 -1.95 -2.68
CA ARG A 21 28.79 -2.03 -3.09
C ARG A 21 28.05 -0.84 -2.46
N ILE A 22 27.37 -0.07 -3.30
CA ILE A 22 26.52 1.08 -2.94
C ILE A 22 25.57 0.76 -1.77
N GLU A 23 25.21 -0.52 -1.62
CA GLU A 23 24.46 -1.09 -0.50
C GLU A 23 25.07 -0.83 0.89
N SER A 24 26.41 -0.80 1.01
CA SER A 24 27.08 -0.55 2.30
C SER A 24 27.03 0.91 2.74
N ILE A 25 27.03 1.84 1.77
CA ILE A 25 27.01 3.29 2.04
C ILE A 25 25.61 3.74 2.45
N ASN A 26 24.57 3.16 1.85
CA ASN A 26 23.19 3.56 2.07
C ASN A 26 22.45 2.68 3.10
N ARG A 27 23.15 1.74 3.75
CA ARG A 27 22.53 0.78 4.67
C ARG A 27 21.78 1.45 5.82
N GLU A 28 22.39 2.44 6.46
CA GLU A 28 21.77 3.18 7.56
C GLU A 28 20.49 3.89 7.12
N ALA A 29 20.52 4.57 5.97
CA ALA A 29 19.35 5.22 5.41
C ALA A 29 18.23 4.24 5.00
N ILE A 30 18.59 3.04 4.53
CA ILE A 30 17.61 1.98 4.23
C ILE A 30 16.93 1.51 5.51
N GLU A 31 17.68 1.21 6.56
CA GLU A 31 17.11 0.75 7.84
C GLU A 31 16.26 1.85 8.50
N GLU A 32 16.69 3.11 8.46
CA GLU A 32 15.90 4.23 8.97
C GLU A 32 14.56 4.38 8.23
N LEU A 33 14.58 4.35 6.89
CA LEU A 33 13.36 4.38 6.08
C LEU A 33 12.46 3.18 6.37
N ARG A 34 13.04 1.99 6.59
CA ARG A 34 12.30 0.79 6.92
C ARG A 34 11.56 0.92 8.25
N GLU A 35 12.22 1.41 9.28
CA GLU A 35 11.60 1.66 10.59
C GLU A 35 10.52 2.75 10.52
N LEU A 36 10.74 3.80 9.72
CA LEU A 36 9.74 4.85 9.50
C LEU A 36 8.49 4.33 8.79
N LEU A 37 8.63 3.40 7.85
CA LEU A 37 7.51 2.79 7.13
C LEU A 37 6.75 1.78 8.01
N LYS A 38 7.46 0.97 8.81
CA LYS A 38 6.84 -0.02 9.72
C LYS A 38 6.11 0.61 10.90
N SER A 39 6.58 1.75 11.41
CA SER A 39 5.97 2.43 12.57
C SER A 39 4.66 3.17 12.25
N GLY A 40 4.12 3.01 11.05
CA GLY A 40 2.99 3.78 10.49
C GLY A 40 1.57 3.35 10.89
N CYS A 41 1.38 2.59 11.97
CA CYS A 41 0.03 2.24 12.46
C CYS A 41 -0.51 3.36 13.36
N GLY A 42 -0.97 4.48 12.80
CA GLY A 42 -1.53 5.57 13.60
C GLY A 42 -1.84 6.86 12.85
N GLY A 43 -2.88 6.83 12.02
CA GLY A 43 -3.70 7.99 11.62
C GLY A 43 -3.12 8.99 10.61
N ASP A 44 -1.92 9.52 10.86
CA ASP A 44 -1.38 10.62 10.07
C ASP A 44 -0.28 10.12 9.13
N GLY A 45 -0.58 10.09 7.84
CA GLY A 45 0.40 9.78 6.80
C GLY A 45 1.66 10.65 6.94
N ARG A 46 2.84 10.07 6.66
CA ARG A 46 4.13 10.75 6.84
C ARG A 46 4.68 11.25 5.51
N VAL A 47 5.26 12.46 5.53
CA VAL A 47 6.01 13.00 4.39
C VAL A 47 7.50 12.82 4.67
N ILE A 48 8.18 12.07 3.79
CA ILE A 48 9.61 11.79 3.92
C ILE A 48 10.36 12.40 2.72
N VAL A 49 11.41 13.19 3.01
CA VAL A 49 12.24 13.82 1.98
C VAL A 49 13.62 13.18 1.97
N LEU A 50 13.92 12.41 0.92
CA LEU A 50 15.24 11.79 0.76
C LEU A 50 16.24 12.76 0.11
N GLN A 51 17.16 13.30 0.91
CA GLN A 51 18.22 14.20 0.44
C GLN A 51 19.50 13.43 0.14
N ALA A 52 20.25 13.86 -0.89
CA ALA A 52 21.58 13.33 -1.16
C ALA A 52 22.52 14.44 -1.64
N PRO A 53 23.82 14.41 -1.26
CA PRO A 53 24.74 15.51 -1.54
C PRO A 53 24.93 15.83 -3.02
N ARG A 54 24.85 14.80 -3.88
CA ARG A 54 24.98 14.93 -5.34
C ARG A 54 24.04 13.97 -6.08
N ALA A 55 23.77 14.26 -7.35
CA ALA A 55 23.14 13.29 -8.25
C ALA A 55 23.99 12.01 -8.34
N GLY A 56 23.34 10.86 -8.50
CA GLY A 56 24.03 9.56 -8.58
C GLY A 56 24.33 8.88 -7.24
N TYR A 57 24.05 9.49 -6.09
CA TYR A 57 24.26 8.90 -4.75
C TYR A 57 23.32 7.73 -4.38
N GLY A 58 22.58 7.17 -5.35
CA GLY A 58 21.81 5.95 -5.14
C GLY A 58 20.43 6.12 -4.51
N LYS A 59 19.82 7.31 -4.49
CA LYS A 59 18.43 7.51 -4.01
C LYS A 59 17.44 6.52 -4.61
N THR A 60 17.51 6.33 -5.93
CA THR A 60 16.68 5.35 -6.65
C THR A 60 17.00 3.92 -6.23
N SER A 61 18.27 3.61 -5.97
CA SER A 61 18.70 2.28 -5.50
C SER A 61 18.19 1.99 -4.08
N VAL A 62 18.13 2.99 -3.20
CA VAL A 62 17.53 2.87 -1.85
C VAL A 62 16.04 2.53 -1.97
N LEU A 63 15.29 3.29 -2.76
CA LEU A 63 13.86 3.05 -2.97
C LEU A 63 13.58 1.68 -3.63
N GLN A 64 14.43 1.25 -4.57
CA GLN A 64 14.33 -0.08 -5.18
C GLN A 64 14.64 -1.21 -4.19
N SER A 65 15.58 -1.01 -3.25
CA SER A 65 15.82 -1.99 -2.20
C SER A 65 14.60 -2.12 -1.30
N LEU A 66 14.08 -1.00 -0.82
CA LEU A 66 12.87 -0.98 0.01
C LEU A 66 11.67 -1.62 -0.69
N TYR A 67 11.50 -1.36 -1.99
CA TYR A 67 10.45 -2.00 -2.79
C TYR A 67 10.59 -3.52 -2.82
N ARG A 68 11.81 -4.06 -2.97
CA ARG A 68 12.04 -5.51 -2.95
C ARG A 68 11.82 -6.11 -1.57
N ASP A 69 12.19 -5.38 -0.52
CA ASP A 69 12.16 -5.88 0.86
C ASP A 69 10.78 -5.78 1.51
N LEU A 70 9.95 -4.81 1.08
CA LEU A 70 8.63 -4.52 1.66
C LEU A 70 7.48 -4.72 0.67
N GLY A 71 7.74 -5.07 -0.58
CA GLY A 71 6.73 -5.13 -1.65
C GLY A 71 5.66 -6.20 -1.45
N GLU A 72 5.87 -7.17 -0.56
CA GLU A 72 4.84 -8.14 -0.18
C GLU A 72 3.80 -7.52 0.78
N ASP A 73 4.27 -6.67 1.69
CA ASP A 73 3.43 -6.07 2.75
C ASP A 73 2.92 -4.67 2.40
N HIS A 74 3.55 -3.99 1.43
CA HIS A 74 3.28 -2.59 1.10
C HIS A 74 3.02 -2.39 -0.38
N GLU A 75 2.04 -1.53 -0.69
CA GLU A 75 1.78 -1.08 -2.05
C GLU A 75 2.58 0.20 -2.36
N PHE A 76 3.44 0.14 -3.37
CA PHE A 76 4.27 1.28 -3.76
C PHE A 76 3.75 1.94 -5.04
N VAL A 77 3.13 3.10 -4.91
CA VAL A 77 2.69 3.91 -6.05
C VAL A 77 3.76 4.93 -6.44
N ARG A 78 4.25 4.85 -7.67
CA ARG A 78 5.20 5.83 -8.20
C ARG A 78 4.48 7.02 -8.84
N VAL A 79 4.43 8.15 -8.14
CA VAL A 79 3.94 9.42 -8.69
C VAL A 79 5.05 10.08 -9.51
N ARG A 80 4.82 10.28 -10.82
CA ARG A 80 5.77 11.00 -11.70
C ARG A 80 5.35 12.46 -11.82
N LEU A 81 6.16 13.34 -11.23
CA LEU A 81 6.00 14.79 -11.40
C LEU A 81 6.52 15.17 -12.80
N THR A 82 5.62 15.38 -13.77
CA THR A 82 5.99 15.81 -15.13
C THR A 82 6.17 17.32 -15.20
N GLY A 83 7.35 17.74 -15.64
CA GLY A 83 7.58 19.03 -16.33
C GLY A 83 7.17 20.31 -15.59
N GLY A 84 7.59 20.50 -14.34
CA GLY A 84 7.44 21.79 -13.64
C GLY A 84 6.00 22.18 -13.28
N ARG A 85 5.03 21.28 -13.45
CA ARG A 85 3.66 21.49 -12.97
C ARG A 85 3.62 21.30 -11.45
N THR A 86 2.92 22.21 -10.77
CA THR A 86 2.50 22.01 -9.38
C THR A 86 1.61 20.78 -9.33
N THR A 87 1.95 19.83 -8.47
CA THR A 87 1.10 18.65 -8.21
C THR A 87 0.22 18.96 -7.02
N ASP A 88 -1.09 18.89 -7.22
CA ASP A 88 -2.08 18.99 -6.14
C ASP A 88 -2.50 17.59 -5.66
N ALA A 89 -3.27 17.56 -4.56
CA ALA A 89 -3.74 16.31 -3.98
C ALA A 89 -4.64 15.50 -4.93
N ALA A 90 -5.41 16.16 -5.81
CA ALA A 90 -6.30 15.48 -6.75
C ALA A 90 -5.49 14.72 -7.81
N HIS A 91 -4.42 15.32 -8.35
CA HIS A 91 -3.53 14.66 -9.28
C HIS A 91 -2.79 13.48 -8.63
N VAL A 92 -2.35 13.60 -7.37
CA VAL A 92 -1.74 12.47 -6.65
C VAL A 92 -2.74 11.33 -6.51
N LEU A 93 -3.97 11.63 -6.10
CA LEU A 93 -5.03 10.63 -5.96
C LEU A 93 -5.32 9.95 -7.30
N GLU A 94 -5.36 10.69 -8.41
CA GLU A 94 -5.54 10.13 -9.75
C GLU A 94 -4.42 9.13 -10.09
N TYR A 95 -3.15 9.47 -9.86
CA TYR A 95 -2.05 8.52 -10.08
C TYR A 95 -2.14 7.27 -9.22
N VAL A 96 -2.56 7.42 -7.95
CA VAL A 96 -2.79 6.29 -7.05
C VAL A 96 -3.90 5.40 -7.58
N LEU A 97 -5.05 5.97 -7.94
CA LEU A 97 -6.18 5.20 -8.47
C LEU A 97 -5.84 4.53 -9.79
N GLN A 98 -5.13 5.21 -10.70
CA GLN A 98 -4.67 4.62 -11.95
C GLN A 98 -3.78 3.41 -11.72
N ALA A 99 -2.80 3.51 -10.79
CA ALA A 99 -1.92 2.40 -10.44
C ALA A 99 -2.70 1.24 -9.81
N LEU A 100 -3.66 1.53 -8.92
CA LEU A 100 -4.47 0.50 -8.27
C LEU A 100 -5.49 -0.14 -9.23
N CYS A 101 -5.92 0.57 -10.28
CA CYS A 101 -6.79 0.02 -11.32
C CYS A 101 -6.04 -0.81 -12.38
N GLU A 102 -4.72 -1.00 -12.25
CA GLU A 102 -4.00 -1.94 -13.11
C GLU A 102 -4.48 -3.38 -12.85
N VAL A 103 -4.72 -4.11 -13.95
CA VAL A 103 -5.19 -5.50 -13.90
C VAL A 103 -4.07 -6.39 -13.37
N VAL A 104 -4.38 -7.23 -12.39
CA VAL A 104 -3.39 -8.12 -11.78
C VAL A 104 -2.98 -9.23 -12.76
N SER A 105 -1.73 -9.67 -12.64
CA SER A 105 -1.19 -10.74 -13.48
C SER A 105 -2.04 -12.01 -13.34
N GLY A 106 -2.46 -12.58 -14.47
CA GLY A 106 -3.29 -13.79 -14.50
C GLY A 106 -4.80 -13.54 -14.42
N SER A 107 -5.26 -12.29 -14.36
CA SER A 107 -6.67 -11.91 -14.50
C SER A 107 -6.92 -11.09 -15.76
N THR A 108 -8.16 -11.08 -16.23
CA THR A 108 -8.62 -10.23 -17.34
C THR A 108 -9.37 -8.99 -16.87
N THR A 109 -9.86 -8.98 -15.63
CA THR A 109 -10.73 -7.93 -15.10
C THR A 109 -10.38 -7.49 -13.69
N LEU A 110 -9.74 -8.34 -12.89
CA LEU A 110 -9.48 -8.06 -11.48
C LEU A 110 -8.33 -7.06 -11.35
N THR A 111 -8.58 -5.94 -10.70
CA THR A 111 -7.59 -4.90 -10.43
C THR A 111 -6.99 -5.05 -9.03
N ARG A 112 -5.88 -4.33 -8.78
CA ARG A 112 -5.34 -4.25 -7.42
C ARG A 112 -6.31 -3.58 -6.45
N LEU A 113 -7.08 -2.60 -6.92
CA LEU A 113 -8.12 -1.93 -6.14
C LEU A 113 -9.24 -2.90 -5.75
N ASP A 114 -9.61 -3.85 -6.60
CA ASP A 114 -10.61 -4.88 -6.26
C ASP A 114 -10.13 -5.73 -5.09
N LEU A 115 -8.89 -6.20 -5.16
CA LEU A 115 -8.28 -7.02 -4.11
C LEU A 115 -8.21 -6.27 -2.77
N LEU A 116 -7.78 -5.02 -2.79
CA LEU A 116 -7.72 -4.17 -1.59
C LEU A 116 -9.13 -3.89 -1.05
N SER A 117 -10.12 -3.65 -1.92
CA SER A 117 -11.51 -3.44 -1.50
C SER A 117 -12.06 -4.66 -0.78
N ARG A 118 -11.81 -5.86 -1.31
CA ARG A 118 -12.21 -7.14 -0.70
C ARG A 118 -11.51 -7.38 0.65
N GLN A 119 -10.23 -7.03 0.76
CA GLN A 119 -9.48 -7.09 2.02
C GLN A 119 -10.03 -6.12 3.08
N ILE A 120 -10.37 -4.88 2.69
CA ILE A 120 -10.96 -3.89 3.59
C ILE A 120 -12.33 -4.35 4.07
N LEU A 121 -13.16 -4.92 3.20
CA LEU A 121 -14.44 -5.50 3.58
C LEU A 121 -14.26 -6.65 4.57
N ALA A 122 -13.28 -7.52 4.35
CA ALA A 122 -12.96 -8.61 5.28
C ALA A 122 -12.52 -8.10 6.64
N LEU A 123 -11.62 -7.11 6.66
CA LEU A 123 -11.14 -6.46 7.88
C LEU A 123 -12.28 -5.84 8.70
N GLY A 124 -13.26 -5.23 8.03
CA GLY A 124 -14.45 -4.69 8.70
C GLY A 124 -15.45 -5.77 9.16
N LEU A 125 -15.56 -6.88 8.42
CA LEU A 125 -16.54 -7.92 8.71
C LEU A 125 -16.07 -8.90 9.79
N GLU A 126 -14.77 -9.18 9.87
CA GLU A 126 -14.18 -10.14 10.81
C GLU A 126 -14.59 -9.86 12.28
N PRO A 127 -14.50 -8.62 12.81
CA PRO A 127 -14.92 -8.34 14.19
C PRO A 127 -16.41 -8.58 14.42
N LEU A 128 -17.25 -8.33 13.42
CA LEU A 128 -18.71 -8.50 13.50
C LEU A 128 -19.11 -9.97 13.49
N VAL A 129 -18.36 -10.81 12.77
CA VAL A 129 -18.52 -12.28 12.81
C VAL A 129 -18.02 -12.82 14.15
N ALA A 130 -16.89 -12.32 14.65
CA ALA A 130 -16.34 -12.71 15.93
C ALA A 130 -17.25 -12.34 17.11
N SER A 131 -17.90 -11.16 17.06
CA SER A 131 -18.85 -10.70 18.09
C SER A 131 -20.21 -11.40 18.01
N GLY A 132 -20.51 -12.06 16.88
CA GLY A 132 -21.80 -12.73 16.62
C GLY A 132 -22.89 -11.78 16.12
N GLU A 133 -22.56 -10.54 15.79
CA GLU A 133 -23.49 -9.60 15.14
C GLU A 133 -23.84 -10.02 13.71
N VAL A 134 -22.91 -10.70 13.02
CA VAL A 134 -23.15 -11.32 11.72
C VAL A 134 -23.52 -12.79 11.94
N PRO A 135 -24.71 -13.23 11.47
CA PRO A 135 -25.12 -14.62 11.60
C PRO A 135 -24.19 -15.51 10.77
N CYS A 136 -23.65 -16.54 11.40
CA CYS A 136 -22.72 -17.47 10.76
C CYS A 136 -23.02 -18.90 11.18
N GLN A 137 -23.11 -19.82 10.21
CA GLN A 137 -23.34 -21.24 10.48
C GLN A 137 -22.09 -21.91 11.07
N ASP A 138 -20.93 -21.62 10.48
CA ASP A 138 -19.63 -22.06 10.96
C ASP A 138 -18.71 -20.84 11.12
N ARG A 139 -18.65 -20.34 12.35
CA ARG A 139 -17.91 -19.13 12.69
C ARG A 139 -16.40 -19.32 12.51
N GLU A 140 -15.87 -20.50 12.81
CA GLU A 140 -14.43 -20.75 12.75
C GLU A 140 -13.96 -20.73 11.30
N SER A 141 -14.65 -21.47 10.43
CA SER A 141 -14.36 -21.48 8.99
C SER A 141 -14.56 -20.11 8.35
N ALA A 142 -15.57 -19.35 8.75
CA ALA A 142 -15.79 -18.00 8.22
C ALA A 142 -14.68 -17.03 8.61
N LEU A 143 -14.22 -17.06 9.87
CA LEU A 143 -13.11 -16.21 10.31
C LEU A 143 -11.80 -16.61 9.62
N ALA A 144 -11.55 -17.90 9.41
CA ALA A 144 -10.39 -18.36 8.63
C ALA A 144 -10.45 -17.85 7.19
N ALA A 145 -11.58 -17.99 6.51
CA ALA A 145 -11.76 -17.51 5.14
C ALA A 145 -11.56 -15.99 4.99
N LEU A 146 -12.07 -15.19 5.94
CA LEU A 146 -11.90 -13.73 5.94
C LEU A 146 -10.43 -13.31 6.07
N ARG A 147 -9.64 -14.06 6.84
CA ARG A 147 -8.22 -13.76 7.08
C ARG A 147 -7.32 -14.27 5.96
N ASP A 148 -7.56 -15.50 5.52
CA ASP A 148 -6.64 -16.23 4.66
C ASP A 148 -6.94 -15.99 3.17
N ASP A 149 -8.21 -15.81 2.81
CA ASP A 149 -8.62 -15.58 1.42
C ASP A 149 -9.80 -14.60 1.27
N PRO A 150 -9.57 -13.30 1.57
CA PRO A 150 -10.57 -12.27 1.40
C PRO A 150 -10.97 -12.08 -0.08
N ALA A 151 -10.06 -12.37 -1.01
CA ALA A 151 -10.31 -12.22 -2.44
C ALA A 151 -11.39 -13.18 -2.92
N GLN A 152 -11.33 -14.45 -2.54
CA GLN A 152 -12.39 -15.43 -2.88
C GLN A 152 -13.64 -15.22 -2.02
N THR A 153 -13.48 -14.90 -0.73
CA THR A 153 -14.61 -14.71 0.19
C THR A 153 -15.56 -13.60 -0.25
N PHE A 154 -15.01 -12.53 -0.83
CA PHE A 154 -15.76 -11.41 -1.41
C PHE A 154 -15.75 -11.42 -2.94
N ASP A 155 -15.81 -12.59 -3.57
CA ASP A 155 -16.03 -12.65 -5.02
C ASP A 155 -17.51 -12.52 -5.38
N PHE A 156 -17.95 -11.27 -5.56
CA PHE A 156 -19.34 -10.94 -5.90
C PHE A 156 -19.82 -11.50 -7.25
N HIS A 157 -18.89 -11.99 -8.09
CA HIS A 157 -19.18 -12.59 -9.39
C HIS A 157 -19.27 -14.13 -9.34
N HIS A 158 -18.96 -14.74 -8.19
CA HIS A 158 -19.02 -16.18 -7.99
C HIS A 158 -20.30 -16.57 -7.24
N ASP A 159 -21.15 -17.40 -7.85
CA ASP A 159 -22.41 -17.84 -7.23
C ASP A 159 -22.21 -18.60 -5.91
N GLY A 160 -21.06 -19.26 -5.74
CA GLY A 160 -20.70 -19.98 -4.52
C GLY A 160 -20.23 -19.08 -3.36
N ALA A 161 -19.98 -17.79 -3.59
CA ALA A 161 -19.47 -16.88 -2.56
C ALA A 161 -20.60 -16.36 -1.65
N ALA A 162 -21.08 -17.23 -0.75
CA ALA A 162 -22.22 -16.94 0.13
C ALA A 162 -22.01 -15.66 0.97
N THR A 163 -20.80 -15.44 1.49
CA THR A 163 -20.44 -14.23 2.26
C THR A 163 -20.57 -12.96 1.42
N ALA A 164 -20.12 -12.98 0.17
CA ALA A 164 -20.23 -11.85 -0.76
C ALA A 164 -21.70 -11.49 -1.02
N HIS A 165 -22.52 -12.48 -1.38
CA HIS A 165 -23.94 -12.27 -1.67
C HIS A 165 -24.73 -11.82 -0.44
N TRP A 166 -24.46 -12.43 0.73
CA TRP A 166 -25.10 -12.02 1.97
C TRP A 166 -24.72 -10.59 2.35
N THR A 167 -23.43 -10.23 2.26
CA THR A 167 -22.96 -8.86 2.48
C THR A 167 -23.68 -7.90 1.54
N LYS A 168 -23.82 -8.26 0.26
CA LYS A 168 -24.51 -7.44 -0.75
C LYS A 168 -25.98 -7.21 -0.45
N SER A 169 -26.69 -8.25 -0.05
CA SER A 169 -28.11 -8.15 0.32
C SER A 169 -28.35 -7.38 1.63
N ASN A 170 -27.35 -7.28 2.51
CA ASN A 170 -27.51 -6.67 3.84
C ASN A 170 -26.73 -5.36 4.00
N PHE A 171 -26.12 -4.84 2.92
CA PHE A 171 -25.19 -3.72 3.00
C PHE A 171 -25.80 -2.44 3.57
N GLU A 172 -27.09 -2.18 3.36
CA GLU A 172 -27.79 -1.01 3.92
C GLU A 172 -27.69 -0.96 5.46
N VAL A 173 -27.78 -2.13 6.11
CA VAL A 173 -27.68 -2.25 7.57
C VAL A 173 -26.23 -2.47 8.02
N LEU A 174 -25.48 -3.24 7.25
CA LEU A 174 -24.11 -3.66 7.58
C LEU A 174 -23.07 -2.55 7.33
N GLY A 175 -23.24 -1.74 6.29
CA GLY A 175 -22.30 -0.68 5.88
C GLY A 175 -21.91 0.26 7.02
N PRO A 176 -22.86 0.81 7.79
CA PRO A 176 -22.54 1.64 8.96
C PRO A 176 -21.72 0.91 10.04
N ARG A 177 -21.91 -0.41 10.20
CA ARG A 177 -21.16 -1.24 11.16
C ARG A 177 -19.73 -1.47 10.68
N LEU A 178 -19.56 -1.82 9.40
CA LEU A 178 -18.25 -1.95 8.77
C LEU A 178 -17.46 -0.65 8.89
N ALA A 179 -18.10 0.50 8.61
CA ALA A 179 -17.49 1.81 8.74
C ALA A 179 -17.03 2.11 10.18
N ALA A 180 -17.81 1.70 11.18
CA ALA A 180 -17.44 1.88 12.59
C ALA A 180 -16.23 1.02 12.99
N GLU A 181 -16.18 -0.24 12.55
CA GLU A 181 -15.04 -1.13 12.81
C GLU A 181 -13.78 -0.64 12.09
N LEU A 182 -13.90 -0.22 10.83
CA LEU A 182 -12.78 0.31 10.05
C LEU A 182 -12.29 1.67 10.56
N SER A 183 -13.18 2.55 11.03
CA SER A 183 -12.80 3.80 11.71
C SER A 183 -11.98 3.50 12.97
N ARG A 184 -12.39 2.51 13.76
CA ARG A 184 -11.66 2.10 14.96
C ARG A 184 -10.30 1.49 14.62
N ALA A 185 -10.23 0.65 13.59
CA ALA A 185 -8.99 -0.01 13.18
C ALA A 185 -7.97 0.94 12.54
N SER A 186 -8.44 1.88 11.71
CA SER A 186 -7.57 2.81 10.97
C SER A 186 -7.25 4.09 11.75
N GLY A 187 -8.07 4.45 12.73
CA GLY A 187 -8.03 5.76 13.38
C GLY A 187 -8.64 6.90 12.54
N ALA A 188 -9.15 6.61 11.34
CA ALA A 188 -9.83 7.60 10.51
C ALA A 188 -11.18 8.01 11.12
N SER A 189 -11.71 9.17 10.72
CA SER A 189 -13.03 9.57 11.17
C SER A 189 -14.12 8.63 10.66
N LEU A 190 -15.23 8.50 11.40
CA LEU A 190 -16.37 7.70 10.96
C LEU A 190 -16.92 8.19 9.61
N ARG A 191 -16.92 9.51 9.38
CA ARG A 191 -17.39 10.09 8.11
C ARG A 191 -16.55 9.63 6.92
N GLU A 192 -15.22 9.68 7.04
CA GLU A 192 -14.32 9.23 5.98
C GLU A 192 -14.43 7.72 5.78
N SER A 193 -14.51 6.96 6.88
CA SER A 193 -14.66 5.51 6.84
C SER A 193 -15.95 5.12 6.12
N SER A 194 -17.09 5.75 6.45
CA SER A 194 -18.37 5.51 5.76
C SER A 194 -18.31 5.82 4.27
N TYR A 195 -17.71 6.96 3.90
CA TYR A 195 -17.55 7.34 2.50
C TYR A 195 -16.76 6.30 1.71
N TRP A 196 -15.61 5.87 2.23
CA TRP A 196 -14.76 4.90 1.55
C TRP A 196 -15.37 3.50 1.52
N VAL A 197 -16.01 3.05 2.60
CA VAL A 197 -16.70 1.76 2.64
C VAL A 197 -17.78 1.68 1.57
N GLU A 198 -18.61 2.73 1.44
CA GLU A 198 -19.64 2.76 0.41
C GLU A 198 -19.06 2.77 -1.01
N LEU A 199 -18.01 3.57 -1.24
CA LEU A 199 -17.38 3.68 -2.55
C LEU A 199 -16.68 2.37 -2.98
N LEU A 200 -15.89 1.78 -2.09
CA LEU A 200 -15.15 0.54 -2.34
C LEU A 200 -16.10 -0.66 -2.47
N PHE A 201 -17.17 -0.69 -1.68
CA PHE A 201 -18.20 -1.72 -1.81
C PHE A 201 -18.85 -1.67 -3.20
N ARG A 202 -19.29 -0.49 -3.66
CA ARG A 202 -19.85 -0.30 -5.00
C ARG A 202 -18.87 -0.62 -6.12
N PHE A 203 -17.58 -0.40 -5.89
CA PHE A 203 -16.53 -0.74 -6.84
C PHE A 203 -16.36 -2.26 -6.96
N ALA A 204 -16.40 -2.98 -5.85
CA ALA A 204 -16.16 -4.42 -5.82
C ALA A 204 -17.35 -5.30 -6.29
N THR A 205 -18.59 -4.77 -6.28
CA THR A 205 -19.86 -5.52 -6.48
C THR A 205 -20.53 -5.38 -7.83
#